data_AF-G9WZJ1-F1
#
_entry.id   AF-G9WZJ1-F1
#
_cell.length_a   1.000
_cell.length_b   1.000
_cell.length_c   1.000
_cell.angle_alpha   90.00
_cell.angle_beta   90.00
_cell.angle_gamma   90.00
#
_symmetry.space_group_name_H-M   'P 1'
#
loop_
_entity.id
_entity.type
_entity.pdbx_description
1 polymer ?
#
loop_
_entity_poly.entity_id
_entity_poly.type
_entity_poly.pdbx_seq_one_letter_code
_entity_poly.pdbx_strand_id
1 'polypeptide(L)' 'MKGLTGKQGVIIPKLNIQNLILKKEVIEACEKGLFHIYAISTVDEGLEILTGLKRNEIDKKMNDTFQKFIDYYECDDEE' A
#
# COMPACT_ATOMS: atom_id res chain seq x y z
N MET A 1 -15.31 17.09 -12.84
CA MET A 1 -14.46 17.03 -11.63
C MET A 1 -14.73 15.72 -10.91
N LYS A 2 -13.74 14.85 -10.67
CA LYS A 2 -13.92 13.66 -9.84
C LYS A 2 -13.80 14.09 -8.36
N GLY A 3 -14.88 14.02 -7.60
CA GLY A 3 -14.88 14.28 -6.15
C GLY A 3 -14.25 13.13 -5.35
N LEU A 4 -14.05 13.34 -4.04
CA LEU A 4 -13.59 12.30 -3.14
C LEU A 4 -14.66 11.21 -2.96
N THR A 5 -14.26 9.95 -3.07
CA THR A 5 -15.14 8.79 -2.90
C THR A 5 -15.01 8.17 -1.52
N GLY A 6 -14.20 8.75 -0.63
CA GLY A 6 -13.92 8.21 0.71
C GLY A 6 -12.95 7.03 0.75
N LYS A 7 -12.30 6.70 -0.38
CA LYS A 7 -11.28 5.64 -0.45
C LYS A 7 -9.88 6.20 -0.69
N GLN A 8 -9.79 7.50 -0.96
CA GLN A 8 -8.54 8.19 -1.24
C GLN A 8 -7.75 8.38 0.05
N GLY A 9 -6.43 8.33 -0.06
CA GLY A 9 -5.56 8.60 1.06
C GLY A 9 -4.10 8.64 0.65
N VAL A 10 -3.23 8.84 1.63
CA VAL A 10 -1.78 8.86 1.46
C VAL A 10 -1.10 8.07 2.57
N ILE A 11 -0.01 7.40 2.22
CA ILE A 11 0.89 6.74 3.17
C ILE A 11 2.08 7.66 3.44
N ILE A 12 2.43 7.87 4.69
CA ILE A 12 3.57 8.70 5.11
C ILE A 12 4.47 7.94 6.09
N PRO A 13 5.78 8.26 6.15
CA PRO A 13 6.63 7.75 7.22
C PRO A 13 6.14 8.22 8.59
N LYS A 14 6.12 7.33 9.58
CA LYS A 14 5.72 7.64 10.95
C LYS A 14 6.57 8.74 11.58
N LEU A 15 7.84 8.83 11.18
CA LEU A 15 8.76 9.89 11.59
C LEU A 15 8.30 11.30 11.17
N ASN A 16 7.49 11.42 10.12
CA ASN A 16 7.02 12.71 9.63
C ASN A 16 5.79 13.24 10.38
N ILE A 17 5.19 12.47 11.30
CA ILE A 17 3.99 12.88 12.04
C ILE A 17 4.22 14.21 12.78
N GLN A 18 5.37 14.39 13.43
CA GLN A 18 5.65 15.60 14.21
C GLN A 18 5.77 16.86 13.33
N ASN A 19 6.14 16.68 12.07
CA ASN A 19 6.32 17.77 11.09
C ASN A 19 5.09 17.95 10.17
N LEU A 20 4.03 17.17 10.40
CA LEU A 20 2.87 17.15 9.51
C LEU A 20 1.98 18.36 9.77
N ILE A 21 2.01 19.32 8.85
CA ILE A 21 1.11 20.48 8.85
C ILE A 21 0.05 20.26 7.78
N LEU A 22 -1.21 20.12 8.20
CA LEU A 22 -2.34 19.90 7.31
C LEU A 22 -3.17 21.18 7.16
N LYS A 23 -3.62 21.45 5.94
CA LYS A 23 -4.65 22.46 5.70
C LYS A 23 -5.97 22.01 6.32
N LYS A 24 -6.79 22.97 6.76
CA LYS A 24 -8.10 22.71 7.38
C LYS A 24 -9.00 21.82 6.52
N GLU A 25 -9.00 22.01 5.20
CA GLU A 25 -9.78 21.19 4.24
C GLU A 25 -9.41 19.69 4.29
N VAL A 26 -8.13 19.38 4.53
CA VAL A 26 -7.66 18.00 4.64
C VAL A 26 -8.08 17.41 5.98
N ILE A 27 -8.01 18.18 7.06
CA ILE A 27 -8.48 17.76 8.39
C ILE A 27 -9.97 17.44 8.33
N GLU A 28 -10.78 18.34 7.79
CA GLU A 28 -12.23 18.13 7.64
C GLU A 28 -12.56 16.91 6.76
N ALA A 29 -11.78 16.68 5.69
CA ALA A 29 -11.95 15.50 4.84
C ALA A 29 -11.62 14.21 5.61
N CYS A 30 -10.59 14.21 6.45
CA CYS A 30 -10.26 13.09 7.34
C CYS A 30 -11.36 12.83 8.38
N GLU A 31 -11.84 13.88 9.05
CA GLU A 31 -12.93 13.78 10.04
C GLU A 31 -14.24 13.24 9.43
N LYS A 32 -14.51 13.58 8.17
CA LYS A 32 -15.66 13.07 7.41
C LYS A 32 -15.44 11.68 6.79
N GLY A 33 -14.27 11.08 6.98
CA GLY A 33 -13.89 9.79 6.36
C GLY A 33 -13.75 9.84 4.84
N LEU A 34 -13.62 11.04 4.26
CA LEU A 34 -13.49 11.25 2.82
C LEU A 34 -12.04 11.11 2.32
N PHE A 35 -11.07 11.22 3.23
CA PHE A 35 -9.64 11.09 2.97
C PHE A 35 -8.94 10.41 4.14
N HIS A 36 -7.89 9.63 3.87
CA HIS A 36 -7.18 8.85 4.88
C HIS A 36 -5.68 9.15 4.87
N ILE A 37 -5.05 9.26 6.05
CA ILE A 37 -3.60 9.40 6.18
C ILE A 37 -3.09 8.23 7.00
N TYR A 38 -2.23 7.41 6.40
CA TYR A 38 -1.68 6.22 7.02
C TYR A 38 -0.21 6.43 7.35
N ALA A 39 0.13 6.46 8.62
CA ALA A 39 1.52 6.59 9.06
C ALA A 39 2.13 5.20 9.29
N ILE A 40 3.19 4.88 8.55
CA ILE A 40 3.84 3.56 8.59
C ILE A 40 5.29 3.64 9.07
N SER A 41 5.75 2.58 9.70
CA SER A 41 7.13 2.40 10.19
C SER A 41 7.93 1.49 9.27
N THR A 42 7.26 0.59 8.54
CA THR A 42 7.89 -0.38 7.64
C THR A 42 7.17 -0.46 6.30
N VAL A 43 7.87 -0.94 5.27
CA VAL A 43 7.28 -1.18 3.94
C VAL A 43 6.15 -2.21 4.02
N ASP A 44 6.27 -3.20 4.90
CA ASP A 44 5.27 -4.25 5.09
C ASP A 44 3.91 -3.70 5.52
N GLU A 45 3.88 -2.77 6.46
CA GLU A 45 2.64 -2.08 6.85
C GLU A 45 2.00 -1.36 5.65
N GLY A 46 2.81 -0.73 4.81
CA GLY A 46 2.34 -0.09 3.57
C GLY A 46 1.75 -1.10 2.58
N LEU A 47 2.39 -2.26 2.43
CA LEU A 47 1.91 -3.34 1.57
C LEU A 47 0.60 -3.93 2.08
N GLU A 48 0.45 -4.13 3.39
CA GLU A 48 -0.82 -4.61 3.97
C GLU A 48 -1.97 -3.63 3.71
N ILE A 49 -1.71 -2.32 3.85
CA ILE A 49 -2.71 -1.28 3.58
C ILE A 49 -3.11 -1.24 2.11
N LEU A 50 -2.13 -1.29 1.19
CA LEU A 50 -2.39 -1.19 -0.25
C LEU A 50 -3.08 -2.43 -0.82
N THR A 51 -2.74 -3.61 -0.31
CA THR A 51 -3.23 -4.89 -0.84
C THR A 51 -4.47 -5.40 -0.10
N GLY A 52 -4.69 -4.97 1.15
CA GLY A 52 -5.69 -5.53 2.04
C GLY A 52 -5.38 -6.96 2.52
N LEU A 53 -4.15 -7.45 2.29
CA LEU A 53 -3.69 -8.78 2.65
C LEU A 53 -2.70 -8.70 3.81
N LYS A 54 -2.61 -9.77 4.61
CA LYS A 54 -1.56 -9.90 5.62
C LYS A 54 -0.21 -10.20 4.99
N ARG A 55 0.88 -9.80 5.66
CA ARG A 55 2.24 -9.98 5.15
C ARG A 55 2.53 -11.42 4.70
N ASN A 56 2.12 -12.41 5.48
CA ASN A 56 2.28 -13.82 5.14
C ASN A 56 1.51 -14.26 3.88
N GLU A 57 0.34 -13.68 3.61
CA GLU A 57 -0.42 -13.92 2.38
C GLU A 57 0.27 -13.28 1.17
N ILE A 58 0.84 -12.08 1.36
CA ILE A 58 1.63 -11.38 0.35
C ILE A 58 2.88 -12.20 0.01
N ASP A 59 3.61 -12.67 1.02
CA ASP A 59 4.80 -13.51 0.86
C ASP A 59 4.50 -14.78 0.08
N LYS A 60 3.43 -15.48 0.45
CA LYS A 60 3.00 -16.67 -0.27
C LYS A 60 2.72 -16.36 -1.74
N LYS A 61 1.95 -15.31 -2.04
CA LYS A 61 1.63 -14.92 -3.42
C LYS A 61 2.87 -14.52 -4.21
N MET A 62 3.81 -13.81 -3.60
CA MET A 62 5.08 -13.46 -4.23
C MET A 62 5.87 -14.71 -4.59
N ASN A 63 6.09 -15.62 -3.63
CA ASN A 63 6.84 -16.85 -3.86
C ASN A 63 6.19 -17.74 -4.93
N ASP A 64 4.87 -17.91 -4.88
CA ASP A 64 4.12 -18.66 -5.91
C ASP A 64 4.26 -18.02 -7.30
N THR A 65 4.37 -16.69 -7.36
CA THR A 65 4.57 -15.95 -8.62
C THR A 65 6.00 -16.09 -9.13
N PHE A 66 7.00 -15.95 -8.25
CA PHE A 66 8.40 -16.15 -8.62
C PHE A 66 8.67 -17.56 -9.13
N GLN A 67 8.10 -18.58 -8.47
CA GLN A 67 8.28 -19.96 -8.92
C GLN A 67 7.75 -20.14 -10.35
N LYS A 68 6.57 -19.61 -10.67
CA LYS A 68 6.02 -19.66 -12.03
C LYS A 68 6.90 -18.95 -13.05
N PHE A 69 7.54 -17.84 -12.66
CA PHE A 69 8.50 -17.17 -13.54
C PHE A 69 9.75 -18.02 -13.75
N ILE A 70 10.28 -18.64 -12.71
CA ILE A 70 11.44 -19.55 -12.82
C ILE A 70 11.11 -20.72 -13.73
N ASP A 71 10.01 -21.43 -13.46
CA ASP A 71 9.56 -22.59 -14.24
C ASP A 71 9.39 -22.23 -15.73
N TYR A 72 8.89 -21.02 -16.02
CA TYR A 72 8.74 -20.51 -17.38
C TYR A 72 10.08 -20.37 -18.11
N TYR A 73 11.09 -19.76 -17.49
CA TYR A 73 12.40 -19.59 -18.12
C TYR A 73 13.21 -20.89 -18.20
N GLU A 74 13.09 -21.77 -17.20
CA GLU A 74 13.76 -23.08 -17.23
C GLU A 74 13.18 -24.01 -18.31
N CYS A 75 11.89 -23.89 -18.65
CA CYS A 75 11.29 -24.62 -19.77
C CYS A 75 11.71 -24.10 -21.15
N ASP A 76 12.05 -22.81 -21.27
CA ASP A 76 12.44 -22.17 -22.53
C ASP A 76 13.94 -22.39 -22.86
N ASP A 77 14.76 -22.79 -21.88
CA ASP A 77 16.21 -23.06 -22.04
C ASP A 77 16.53 -24.53 -22.46
N GLU A 78 15.53 -25.39 -22.65
CA GLU A 78 15.69 -26.80 -23.10
C GLU A 78 15.64 -27.02 -24.64
N GLU A 79 15.69 -25.96 -25.48
CA GLU A 79 15.80 -26.07 -26.96
C GLU A 79 17.23 -25.99 -27.53
#